data_AF-A0A950DRZ0-F1
#
_entry.id   AF-A0A950DRZ0-F1
#
_cell.length_a   1.000
_cell.length_b   1.000
_cell.length_c   1.000
_cell.angle_alpha   90.00
_cell.angle_beta   90.00
_cell.angle_gamma   90.00
#
_symmetry.space_group_name_H-M   'P 1'
#
loop_
_entity.id
_entity.type
_entity.pdbx_description
1 polymer ?
#
loop_
_entity_poly.entity_id
_entity_poly.type
_entity_poly.pdbx_seq_one_letter_code
_entity_poly.pdbx_strand_id
1 'polypeptide(L)'
;SDVAGESAHEMAASLRDGDVGMVENVRFEPGEEANDPGFAAQLASLAEVYVNDAFGTAHRAHASTEGVAHLLPAVAGRLMAREVEVLNGVLAEPRTPLVAIIGGAKISTKVGVLSNLLQRVDTLWIGGAMACTFFRAQGFATGRSLVEEEHVDTARRLLDSAGSKDKLRLPVDVIVAPAAEAGAKTAVVDVGEIPEDQMVVDVGPRTCELIARDVASAGTVVWNGPLGIYEIPAFAIGTRSVAAALAATAAFTVIGGGDLAAAVQDADVADRIDHISTGGGATIEFLEGRTLPGVAALRSREAART
;
A
#
# COMPACT_ATOMS: atom_id res chain seq x y z
N SER A 1 23.10 17.54 16.83
CA SER A 1 23.37 16.16 17.32
C SER A 1 22.29 15.68 18.27
N ASP A 2 21.23 16.46 18.48
CA ASP A 2 20.02 16.07 19.19
C ASP A 2 18.79 16.40 18.31
N VAL A 3 17.60 16.13 18.82
CA VAL A 3 16.35 16.35 18.09
C VAL A 3 15.72 17.71 18.39
N ALA A 4 15.61 18.05 19.67
CA ALA A 4 15.02 19.31 20.14
C ALA A 4 15.77 19.90 21.35
N GLY A 5 17.03 19.51 21.53
CA GLY A 5 17.89 19.98 22.61
C GLY A 5 18.59 21.30 22.25
N GLU A 6 19.67 21.61 22.97
CA GLU A 6 20.45 22.84 22.78
C GLU A 6 21.02 22.92 21.35
N SER A 7 21.54 21.82 20.79
CA SER A 7 22.14 21.85 19.46
C SER A 7 21.10 22.08 18.35
N ALA A 8 19.87 21.55 18.50
CA ALA A 8 18.78 21.83 17.58
C ALA A 8 18.33 23.31 17.63
N HIS A 9 18.25 23.90 18.83
CA HIS A 9 17.87 25.30 18.99
C HIS A 9 18.94 26.27 18.46
N GLU A 10 20.22 26.00 18.73
CA GLU A 10 21.32 26.79 18.19
C GLU A 10 21.38 26.71 16.66
N MET A 11 21.21 25.51 16.09
CA MET A 11 21.09 25.34 14.65
C MET A 11 19.92 26.19 14.11
N ALA A 12 18.71 26.00 14.64
CA ALA A 12 17.51 26.70 14.17
C ALA A 12 17.67 28.23 14.23
N ALA A 13 18.25 28.77 15.31
CA ALA A 13 18.49 30.20 15.47
C ALA A 13 19.58 30.77 14.52
N SER A 14 20.46 29.91 13.99
CA SER A 14 21.56 30.31 13.11
C SER A 14 21.20 30.29 11.62
N LEU A 15 20.10 29.63 11.25
CA LEU A 15 19.66 29.50 9.85
C LEU A 15 19.26 30.85 9.28
N ARG A 16 19.61 31.07 8.01
CA ARG A 16 19.17 32.22 7.22
C ARG A 16 18.17 31.79 6.15
N ASP A 17 17.54 32.76 5.49
CA ASP A 17 16.64 32.51 4.38
C ASP A 17 17.31 31.64 3.29
N GLY A 18 16.75 30.45 3.06
CA GLY A 18 17.25 29.47 2.09
C GLY A 18 18.19 28.41 2.67
N ASP A 19 18.60 28.51 3.93
CA ASP A 19 19.38 27.47 4.59
C ASP A 19 18.49 26.28 5.00
N VAL A 20 19.11 25.10 5.10
CA VAL A 20 18.44 23.86 5.52
C VAL A 20 19.14 23.29 6.75
N GLY A 21 18.38 23.13 7.83
CA GLY A 21 18.81 22.41 9.03
C GLY A 21 18.16 21.03 9.08
N MET A 22 18.89 20.04 9.58
CA MET A 22 18.37 18.69 9.82
C MET A 22 18.67 18.29 11.25
N VAL A 23 17.60 18.02 12.00
CA VAL A 23 17.69 17.45 13.34
C VAL A 23 18.04 15.97 13.29
N GLU A 24 18.44 15.41 14.42
CA GLU A 24 18.70 13.97 14.52
C GLU A 24 17.40 13.14 14.39
N ASN A 25 17.53 11.83 14.27
CA ASN A 25 16.39 10.91 14.21
C ASN A 25 15.41 11.11 15.38
N VAL A 26 14.20 11.58 15.06
CA VAL A 26 13.14 11.87 16.06
C VAL A 26 12.78 10.68 16.95
N ARG A 27 13.01 9.44 16.50
CA ARG A 27 12.74 8.23 17.29
C ARG A 27 13.81 7.91 18.33
N PHE A 28 14.90 8.68 18.40
CA PHE A 28 15.80 8.63 19.55
C PHE A 28 15.16 9.23 20.81
N GLU A 29 14.11 10.05 20.63
CA GLU A 29 13.32 10.59 21.73
C GLU A 29 12.16 9.64 22.04
N PRO A 30 12.07 9.06 23.26
CA PRO A 30 10.97 8.16 23.64
C PRO A 30 9.59 8.81 23.54
N GLY A 31 9.53 10.15 23.61
CA GLY A 31 8.30 10.93 23.48
C GLY A 31 7.71 10.93 22.06
N GLU A 32 8.48 10.55 21.03
CA GLU A 32 8.01 10.57 19.64
C GLU A 32 6.83 9.62 19.42
N GLU A 33 7.04 8.32 19.66
CA GLU A 33 6.00 7.30 19.41
C GLU A 33 4.86 7.36 20.44
N ALA A 34 5.10 7.96 21.61
CA ALA A 34 4.09 8.19 22.63
C ALA A 34 3.23 9.45 22.37
N ASN A 35 3.54 10.23 21.34
CA ASN A 35 2.95 11.54 21.09
C ASN A 35 3.02 12.45 22.33
N ASP A 36 4.18 12.48 22.99
CA ASP A 36 4.35 13.21 24.24
C ASP A 36 4.15 14.73 24.02
N PRO A 37 3.23 15.39 24.75
CA PRO A 37 2.96 16.81 24.57
C PRO A 37 4.18 17.70 24.87
N GLY A 38 5.05 17.29 25.80
CA GLY A 38 6.27 18.02 26.14
C GLY A 38 7.26 18.00 24.98
N PHE A 39 7.47 16.82 24.39
CA PHE A 39 8.32 16.68 23.21
C PHE A 39 7.74 17.38 21.98
N ALA A 40 6.43 17.31 21.74
CA ALA A 40 5.77 18.08 20.69
C ALA A 40 5.97 19.60 20.87
N ALA A 41 5.93 20.10 22.11
CA ALA A 41 6.19 21.51 22.40
C ALA A 41 7.65 21.91 22.16
N GLN A 42 8.61 21.02 22.46
CA GLN A 42 10.03 21.24 22.14
C GLN A 42 10.28 21.25 20.63
N LEU A 43 9.61 20.40 19.85
CA LEU A 43 9.67 20.47 18.39
C LEU A 43 9.05 21.77 17.86
N ALA A 44 7.91 22.17 18.42
CA ALA A 44 7.22 23.40 18.03
C ALA A 44 8.04 24.67 18.31
N SER A 45 8.89 24.68 19.35
CA SER A 45 9.72 25.85 19.66
C SER A 45 10.85 26.11 18.65
N LEU A 46 11.12 25.17 17.75
CA LEU A 46 12.14 25.31 16.70
C LEU A 46 11.63 26.07 15.46
N ALA A 47 10.31 26.30 15.32
CA ALA A 47 9.73 26.80 14.09
C ALA A 47 8.48 27.68 14.31
N GLU A 48 8.11 28.43 13.27
CA GLU A 48 6.91 29.27 13.27
C GLU A 48 5.74 28.61 12.51
N VAL A 49 6.04 27.66 11.61
CA VAL A 49 5.08 26.96 10.76
C VAL A 49 5.48 25.49 10.69
N TYR A 50 4.49 24.61 10.73
CA TYR A 50 4.67 23.18 10.55
C TYR A 50 4.16 22.75 9.16
N VAL A 51 5.02 22.09 8.40
CA VAL A 51 4.67 21.49 7.12
C VAL A 51 4.83 19.98 7.26
N ASN A 52 3.73 19.24 7.16
CA ASN A 52 3.79 17.78 7.09
C ASN A 52 3.84 17.34 5.64
N ASP A 53 5.01 16.88 5.20
CA ASP A 53 5.21 16.28 3.88
C ASP A 53 5.48 14.76 3.93
N ALA A 54 5.19 14.12 5.07
CA ALA A 54 5.49 12.73 5.35
C ALA A 54 4.22 11.85 5.38
N PHE A 55 3.58 11.65 4.23
CA PHE A 55 2.35 10.84 4.13
C PHE A 55 2.53 9.41 4.71
N GLY A 56 3.68 8.78 4.48
CA GLY A 56 3.96 7.42 4.96
C GLY A 56 3.94 7.24 6.47
N THR A 57 4.13 8.30 7.26
CA THR A 57 4.07 8.25 8.72
C THR A 57 2.75 8.81 9.28
N ALA A 58 1.88 9.38 8.43
CA ALA A 58 0.66 10.06 8.85
C ALA A 58 -0.42 9.16 9.46
N HIS A 59 -0.31 7.84 9.28
CA HIS A 59 -1.18 6.85 9.91
C HIS A 59 -0.90 6.68 11.42
N ARG A 60 0.20 7.23 11.94
CA ARG A 60 0.56 7.18 13.35
C ARG A 60 0.34 8.55 13.98
N ALA A 61 -0.22 8.56 15.19
CA ALA A 61 -0.26 9.76 16.00
C ALA A 61 1.04 9.85 16.79
N HIS A 62 2.07 10.48 16.22
CA HIS A 62 3.34 10.75 16.90
C HIS A 62 3.56 12.26 17.10
N ALA A 63 4.49 12.62 17.99
CA ALA A 63 4.78 14.02 18.30
C ALA A 63 5.15 14.82 17.04
N SER A 64 6.03 14.29 16.19
CA SER A 64 6.49 14.95 14.95
C SER A 64 5.48 14.97 13.79
N THR A 65 4.42 14.16 13.85
CA THR A 65 3.47 13.96 12.73
C THR A 65 2.06 14.47 13.02
N GLU A 66 1.69 14.55 14.30
CA GLU A 66 0.35 14.86 14.78
C GLU A 66 0.41 15.89 15.93
N GLY A 67 1.18 15.62 16.98
CA GLY A 67 1.24 16.49 18.17
C GLY A 67 1.66 17.93 17.87
N VAL A 68 2.74 18.11 17.10
CA VAL A 68 3.28 19.43 16.72
C VAL A 68 2.28 20.27 15.90
N ALA A 69 1.40 19.63 15.13
CA ALA A 69 0.42 20.31 14.28
C ALA A 69 -0.67 21.04 15.08
N HIS A 70 -0.88 20.65 16.34
CA HIS A 70 -1.79 21.35 17.25
C HIS A 70 -1.18 22.65 17.79
N LEU A 71 0.13 22.77 17.80
CA LEU A 71 0.86 23.88 18.42
C LEU A 71 1.23 24.98 17.41
N LEU A 72 1.45 24.64 16.15
CA LEU A 72 1.84 25.57 15.08
C LEU A 72 0.80 25.64 13.96
N PRO A 73 0.75 26.74 13.17
CA PRO A 73 0.11 26.73 11.87
C PRO A 73 0.60 25.54 11.05
N ALA A 74 -0.31 24.59 10.80
CA ALA A 74 0.00 23.31 10.20
C ALA A 74 -0.58 23.22 8.78
N VAL A 75 0.25 22.86 7.80
CA VAL A 75 -0.15 22.71 6.40
C VAL A 75 0.42 21.44 5.79
N ALA A 76 -0.24 20.93 4.74
CA ALA A 76 0.29 19.84 3.94
C ALA A 76 1.42 20.34 3.05
N GLY A 77 2.52 19.58 3.00
CA GLY A 77 3.51 19.73 1.93
C GLY A 77 2.98 19.20 0.59
N ARG A 78 3.82 19.27 -0.45
CA ARG A 78 3.40 18.92 -1.82
C ARG A 78 3.17 17.42 -1.99
N LEU A 79 4.03 16.58 -1.40
CA LEU A 79 3.90 15.12 -1.42
C LEU A 79 2.63 14.72 -0.66
N MET A 80 2.45 15.25 0.55
CA MET A 80 1.25 14.99 1.36
C MET A 80 -0.03 15.37 0.63
N ALA A 81 -0.09 16.59 0.07
CA ALA A 81 -1.26 17.07 -0.67
C ALA A 81 -1.57 16.14 -1.85
N ARG A 82 -0.55 15.80 -2.65
CA ARG A 82 -0.71 14.91 -3.81
C ARG A 82 -1.21 13.51 -3.42
N GLU A 83 -0.65 12.90 -2.37
CA GLU A 83 -1.09 11.58 -1.89
C GLU A 83 -2.57 11.61 -1.47
N VAL A 84 -2.96 12.61 -0.67
CA VAL A 84 -4.35 12.75 -0.19
C VAL A 84 -5.31 13.02 -1.35
N GLU A 85 -4.95 13.90 -2.29
CA GLU A 85 -5.77 14.21 -3.47
C GLU A 85 -6.02 12.96 -4.33
N VAL A 86 -4.96 12.23 -4.66
CA VAL A 86 -5.03 11.04 -5.50
C VAL A 86 -5.85 9.94 -4.84
N LEU A 87 -5.54 9.60 -3.58
CA LEU A 87 -6.21 8.49 -2.90
C LEU A 87 -7.67 8.84 -2.57
N ASN A 88 -7.97 10.10 -2.25
CA ASN A 88 -9.35 10.54 -2.06
C ASN A 88 -10.14 10.48 -3.38
N GLY A 89 -9.54 10.89 -4.50
CA GLY A 89 -10.16 10.79 -5.82
C GLY A 89 -10.51 9.34 -6.20
N VAL A 90 -9.61 8.40 -5.92
CA VAL A 90 -9.84 6.95 -6.12
C VAL A 90 -11.01 6.43 -5.29
N LEU A 91 -11.17 6.87 -4.04
CA LEU A 91 -12.21 6.34 -3.15
C LEU A 91 -13.56 7.04 -3.30
N ALA A 92 -13.58 8.32 -3.64
CA ALA A 92 -14.79 9.13 -3.70
C ALA A 92 -15.46 9.09 -5.08
N GLU A 93 -14.71 9.37 -6.15
CA GLU A 93 -15.23 9.51 -7.51
C GLU A 93 -14.22 8.95 -8.53
N PRO A 94 -13.96 7.62 -8.51
CA PRO A 94 -13.05 7.00 -9.46
C PRO A 94 -13.61 7.06 -10.88
N ARG A 95 -12.73 7.06 -11.88
CA ARG A 95 -13.14 6.79 -13.26
C ARG A 95 -13.52 5.32 -13.37
N THR A 96 -14.76 5.00 -13.72
CA THR A 96 -15.24 3.63 -13.82
C THR A 96 -14.92 3.01 -15.20
N PRO A 97 -14.68 1.69 -15.29
CA PRO A 97 -14.62 0.73 -14.19
C PRO A 97 -13.42 0.94 -13.27
N LEU A 98 -13.63 0.85 -11.96
CA LEU A 98 -12.59 0.82 -10.95
C LEU A 98 -12.15 -0.64 -10.71
N VAL A 99 -10.91 -0.95 -11.10
CA VAL A 99 -10.28 -2.24 -10.87
C VAL A 99 -9.27 -2.12 -9.73
N ALA A 100 -9.37 -2.98 -8.72
CA ALA A 100 -8.36 -3.12 -7.69
C ALA A 100 -7.64 -4.47 -7.80
N ILE A 101 -6.33 -4.46 -7.59
CA ILE A 101 -5.47 -5.65 -7.55
C ILE A 101 -4.77 -5.64 -6.20
N ILE A 102 -4.99 -6.67 -5.39
CA ILE A 102 -4.41 -6.77 -4.05
C ILE A 102 -3.61 -8.07 -3.95
N GLY A 103 -2.28 -7.93 -3.87
CA GLY A 103 -1.34 -9.04 -3.70
C GLY A 103 -0.72 -9.08 -2.31
N GLY A 104 0.43 -9.75 -2.19
CA GLY A 104 1.18 -9.90 -0.94
C GLY A 104 0.93 -11.21 -0.20
N ALA A 105 1.50 -11.33 1.00
CA ALA A 105 1.63 -12.61 1.68
C ALA A 105 0.48 -12.97 2.63
N LYS A 106 -0.13 -11.98 3.29
CA LYS A 106 -1.06 -12.18 4.40
C LYS A 106 -2.40 -11.47 4.17
N ILE A 107 -3.49 -12.20 4.41
CA ILE A 107 -4.85 -11.66 4.53
C ILE A 107 -5.01 -10.86 5.81
N SER A 108 -4.43 -11.31 6.93
CA SER A 108 -4.60 -10.69 8.25
C SER A 108 -4.32 -9.19 8.27
N THR A 109 -3.36 -8.74 7.46
CA THR A 109 -2.97 -7.33 7.35
C THR A 109 -3.79 -6.52 6.35
N LYS A 110 -4.71 -7.16 5.60
CA LYS A 110 -5.46 -6.55 4.49
C LYS A 110 -6.98 -6.72 4.57
N VAL A 111 -7.52 -7.36 5.62
CA VAL A 111 -8.97 -7.59 5.74
C VAL A 111 -9.79 -6.31 5.63
N GLY A 112 -9.34 -5.22 6.29
CA GLY A 112 -10.01 -3.92 6.24
C GLY A 112 -10.02 -3.34 4.82
N VAL A 113 -8.86 -3.35 4.15
CA VAL A 113 -8.72 -2.89 2.76
C VAL A 113 -9.65 -3.67 1.84
N LEU A 114 -9.59 -5.00 1.90
CA LEU A 114 -10.42 -5.87 1.05
C LEU A 114 -11.91 -5.60 1.27
N SER A 115 -12.34 -5.47 2.53
CA SER A 115 -13.74 -5.22 2.87
C SER A 115 -14.23 -3.87 2.35
N ASN A 116 -13.43 -2.80 2.52
CA ASN A 116 -13.79 -1.47 2.05
C ASN A 116 -13.77 -1.36 0.52
N LEU A 117 -12.73 -1.90 -0.13
CA LEU A 117 -12.63 -1.89 -1.59
C LEU A 117 -13.76 -2.69 -2.23
N LEU A 118 -14.13 -3.84 -1.68
CA LEU A 118 -15.21 -4.68 -2.22
C LEU A 118 -16.56 -3.95 -2.27
N GLN A 119 -16.78 -2.91 -1.46
CA GLN A 119 -17.98 -2.07 -1.55
C GLN A 119 -17.94 -1.06 -2.69
N ARG A 120 -16.76 -0.74 -3.23
CA ARG A 120 -16.51 0.40 -4.12
C ARG A 120 -16.08 0.01 -5.53
N VAL A 121 -15.31 -1.07 -5.65
CA VAL A 121 -14.70 -1.48 -6.92
C VAL A 121 -15.69 -2.25 -7.78
N ASP A 122 -15.52 -2.15 -9.10
CA ASP A 122 -16.22 -2.99 -10.08
C ASP A 122 -15.60 -4.38 -10.14
N THR A 123 -14.27 -4.47 -9.96
CA THR A 123 -13.53 -5.73 -9.94
C THR A 123 -12.38 -5.67 -8.93
N LEU A 124 -12.28 -6.69 -8.08
CA LEU A 124 -11.21 -6.91 -7.12
C LEU A 124 -10.47 -8.21 -7.46
N TRP A 125 -9.22 -8.10 -7.88
CA TRP A 125 -8.30 -9.22 -7.99
C TRP A 125 -7.56 -9.44 -6.67
N ILE A 126 -7.49 -10.68 -6.21
CA ILE A 126 -6.62 -11.08 -5.10
C ILE A 126 -5.53 -11.99 -5.65
N GLY A 127 -4.27 -11.66 -5.40
CA GLY A 127 -3.11 -12.46 -5.83
C GLY A 127 -2.09 -12.64 -4.72
N GLY A 128 -0.86 -12.99 -5.07
CA GLY A 128 0.19 -13.28 -4.09
C GLY A 128 -0.12 -14.53 -3.25
N ALA A 129 0.67 -14.75 -2.20
CA ALA A 129 0.50 -15.92 -1.35
C ALA A 129 -0.83 -15.90 -0.58
N MET A 130 -1.40 -14.72 -0.32
CA MET A 130 -2.70 -14.60 0.35
C MET A 130 -3.85 -15.25 -0.44
N ALA A 131 -3.75 -15.35 -1.77
CA ALA A 131 -4.74 -16.04 -2.61
C ALA A 131 -4.90 -17.52 -2.22
N CYS A 132 -3.84 -18.16 -1.69
CA CYS A 132 -3.90 -19.55 -1.23
C CYS A 132 -4.87 -19.76 -0.07
N THR A 133 -5.06 -18.76 0.81
CA THR A 133 -6.06 -18.86 1.87
C THR A 133 -7.49 -18.78 1.31
N PHE A 134 -7.70 -18.06 0.20
CA PHE A 134 -8.97 -18.08 -0.53
C PHE A 134 -9.19 -19.41 -1.26
N PHE A 135 -8.15 -19.99 -1.88
CA PHE A 135 -8.24 -21.33 -2.48
C PHE A 135 -8.60 -22.39 -1.44
N ARG A 136 -7.97 -22.32 -0.26
CA ARG A 136 -8.30 -23.16 0.89
C ARG A 136 -9.75 -23.00 1.32
N ALA A 137 -10.25 -21.76 1.37
CA ALA A 137 -11.66 -21.47 1.69
C ALA A 137 -12.66 -22.07 0.69
N GLN A 138 -12.27 -22.17 -0.59
CA GLN A 138 -13.01 -22.83 -1.67
C GLN A 138 -12.86 -24.36 -1.71
N GLY A 139 -12.02 -24.93 -0.83
CA GLY A 139 -11.78 -26.37 -0.74
C GLY A 139 -10.71 -26.91 -1.69
N PHE A 140 -9.93 -26.04 -2.33
CA PHE A 140 -8.80 -26.47 -3.16
C PHE A 140 -7.58 -26.89 -2.31
N ALA A 141 -6.80 -27.82 -2.84
CA ALA A 141 -5.50 -28.16 -2.29
C ALA A 141 -4.49 -27.04 -2.59
N THR A 142 -3.66 -26.70 -1.62
CA THR A 142 -2.68 -25.61 -1.72
C THR A 142 -1.23 -26.09 -1.60
N GLY A 143 -1.01 -27.41 -1.53
CA GLY A 143 0.31 -28.00 -1.29
C GLY A 143 1.00 -27.38 -0.08
N ARG A 144 2.25 -26.94 -0.27
CA ARG A 144 3.09 -26.26 0.73
C ARG A 144 2.96 -24.73 0.71
N SER A 145 1.96 -24.18 0.01
CA SER A 145 1.76 -22.73 -0.06
C SER A 145 1.42 -22.13 1.29
N LEU A 146 1.77 -20.86 1.49
CA LEU A 146 1.41 -20.11 2.69
C LEU A 146 -0.12 -19.95 2.78
N VAL A 147 -0.70 -20.43 3.89
CA VAL A 147 -2.12 -20.30 4.20
C VAL A 147 -2.25 -19.83 5.65
N GLU A 148 -3.04 -18.78 5.88
CA GLU A 148 -3.43 -18.36 7.23
C GLU A 148 -4.69 -19.13 7.63
N GLU A 149 -4.51 -20.31 8.22
CA GLU A 149 -5.61 -21.24 8.55
C GLU A 149 -6.66 -20.58 9.46
N GLU A 150 -6.25 -19.71 10.40
CA GLU A 150 -7.14 -18.92 11.25
C GLU A 150 -7.98 -17.89 10.49
N HIS A 151 -7.60 -17.55 9.26
CA HIS A 151 -8.27 -16.57 8.41
C HIS A 151 -9.04 -17.19 7.24
N VAL A 152 -9.10 -18.53 7.11
CA VAL A 152 -9.87 -19.22 6.06
C VAL A 152 -11.36 -18.86 6.11
N ASP A 153 -11.94 -18.80 7.31
CA ASP A 153 -13.35 -18.38 7.46
C ASP A 153 -13.57 -16.91 7.10
N THR A 154 -12.55 -16.07 7.30
CA THR A 154 -12.59 -14.66 6.88
C THR A 154 -12.56 -14.56 5.36
N ALA A 155 -11.68 -15.32 4.70
CA ALA A 155 -11.62 -15.41 3.24
C ALA A 155 -12.96 -15.90 2.65
N ARG A 156 -13.59 -16.91 3.26
CA ARG A 156 -14.92 -17.40 2.87
C ARG A 156 -15.98 -16.30 2.95
N ARG A 157 -16.05 -15.58 4.07
CA ARG A 157 -17.00 -14.46 4.23
C ARG A 157 -16.80 -13.36 3.18
N LEU A 158 -15.54 -13.05 2.84
CA LEU A 158 -15.23 -12.07 1.80
C LEU A 158 -15.73 -12.54 0.42
N LEU A 159 -15.50 -13.81 0.06
CA LEU A 159 -16.02 -14.40 -1.17
C LEU A 159 -17.56 -14.32 -1.24
N ASP A 160 -18.24 -14.67 -0.15
CA ASP A 160 -19.70 -14.63 -0.08
C ASP A 160 -20.23 -13.19 -0.19
N SER A 161 -19.55 -12.23 0.45
CA SER A 161 -19.92 -10.81 0.42
C SER A 161 -19.74 -10.13 -0.93
N ALA A 162 -18.91 -10.70 -1.82
CA ALA A 162 -18.70 -10.14 -3.15
C ALA A 162 -19.94 -10.22 -4.04
N GLY A 163 -20.87 -11.14 -3.75
CA GLY A 163 -22.11 -11.34 -4.49
C GLY A 163 -21.95 -11.95 -5.89
N SER A 164 -20.78 -11.79 -6.54
CA SER A 164 -20.43 -12.47 -7.79
C SER A 164 -18.93 -12.75 -7.88
N LYS A 165 -18.58 -13.78 -8.66
CA LYS A 165 -17.19 -14.12 -9.00
C LYS A 165 -16.53 -13.11 -9.95
N ASP A 166 -17.31 -12.27 -10.62
CA ASP A 166 -16.78 -11.20 -11.48
C ASP A 166 -16.36 -9.99 -10.64
N LYS A 167 -16.97 -9.80 -9.47
CA LYS A 167 -16.63 -8.73 -8.54
C LYS A 167 -15.38 -9.04 -7.72
N LEU A 168 -15.24 -10.27 -7.21
CA LEU A 168 -14.01 -10.74 -6.54
C LEU A 168 -13.42 -11.92 -7.31
N ARG A 169 -12.29 -11.67 -7.96
CA ARG A 169 -11.60 -12.60 -8.84
C ARG A 169 -10.34 -13.14 -8.16
N LEU A 170 -10.13 -14.44 -8.30
CA LEU A 170 -8.93 -15.14 -7.86
C LEU A 170 -8.17 -15.66 -9.09
N PRO A 171 -6.88 -15.99 -8.97
CA PRO A 171 -6.11 -16.61 -10.04
C PRO A 171 -6.79 -17.89 -10.51
N VAL A 172 -6.72 -18.14 -11.82
CA VAL A 172 -7.22 -19.38 -12.44
C VAL A 172 -6.09 -20.39 -12.63
N ASP A 173 -4.86 -19.89 -12.73
CA ASP A 173 -3.63 -20.64 -12.83
C ASP A 173 -2.52 -19.96 -12.04
N VAL A 174 -1.54 -20.76 -11.62
CA VAL A 174 -0.45 -20.34 -10.73
C VAL A 174 0.86 -20.96 -11.18
N ILE A 175 1.94 -20.27 -10.88
CA ILE A 175 3.30 -20.81 -10.99
C ILE A 175 3.64 -21.44 -9.65
N VAL A 176 4.06 -22.70 -9.69
CA VAL A 176 4.42 -23.50 -8.52
C VAL A 176 5.88 -23.93 -8.57
N ALA A 177 6.49 -24.06 -7.39
CA ALA A 177 7.87 -24.53 -7.23
C ALA A 177 7.99 -25.37 -5.94
N PRO A 178 9.01 -26.24 -5.82
CA PRO A 178 9.26 -26.98 -4.58
C PRO A 178 9.84 -26.10 -3.45
N ALA A 179 10.39 -24.94 -3.75
CA ALA A 179 10.93 -24.02 -2.75
C ALA A 179 11.01 -22.60 -3.31
N ALA A 180 10.97 -21.61 -2.42
CA ALA A 180 11.16 -20.20 -2.74
C ALA A 180 12.65 -19.85 -2.86
N GLU A 181 13.35 -20.48 -3.82
CA GLU A 181 14.80 -20.34 -4.01
C GLU A 181 15.15 -20.10 -5.47
N ALA A 182 16.23 -19.35 -5.71
CA ALA A 182 16.74 -19.11 -7.05
C ALA A 182 17.15 -20.42 -7.73
N GLY A 183 16.68 -20.64 -8.97
CA GLY A 183 16.96 -21.85 -9.75
C GLY A 183 16.04 -23.03 -9.48
N ALA A 184 15.04 -22.90 -8.58
CA ALA A 184 14.01 -23.91 -8.42
C ALA A 184 13.24 -24.13 -9.74
N LYS A 185 12.95 -25.39 -10.07
CA LYS A 185 12.14 -25.73 -11.25
C LYS A 185 10.70 -25.28 -11.02
N THR A 186 10.16 -24.53 -11.96
CA THR A 186 8.79 -24.06 -11.94
C THR A 186 7.90 -24.86 -12.89
N ALA A 187 6.61 -24.91 -12.56
CA ALA A 187 5.56 -25.38 -13.46
C ALA A 187 4.35 -24.45 -13.36
N VAL A 188 3.56 -24.38 -14.44
CA VAL A 188 2.25 -23.71 -14.43
C VAL A 188 1.19 -24.79 -14.23
N VAL A 189 0.28 -24.58 -13.28
CA VAL A 189 -0.83 -25.48 -12.98
C VAL A 189 -2.13 -24.71 -12.80
N ASP A 190 -3.27 -25.36 -13.03
CA ASP A 190 -4.56 -24.84 -12.59
C ASP A 190 -4.62 -24.79 -11.05
N VAL A 191 -5.36 -23.84 -10.48
CA VAL A 191 -5.47 -23.70 -9.01
C VAL A 191 -6.05 -24.93 -8.30
N GLY A 192 -6.78 -25.78 -9.03
CA GLY A 192 -7.29 -27.06 -8.52
C GLY A 192 -6.28 -28.22 -8.58
N GLU A 193 -5.10 -28.00 -9.15
CA GLU A 193 -4.10 -29.03 -9.46
C GLU A 193 -2.73 -28.76 -8.81
N ILE A 194 -2.70 -27.94 -7.75
CA ILE A 194 -1.47 -27.62 -7.02
C ILE A 194 -0.91 -28.91 -6.36
N PRO A 195 0.29 -29.38 -6.74
CA PRO A 195 0.86 -30.60 -6.16
C PRO A 195 1.15 -30.48 -4.66
N GLU A 196 1.01 -31.58 -3.92
CA GLU A 196 1.25 -31.60 -2.45
C GLU A 196 2.66 -31.16 -2.06
N ASP A 197 3.65 -31.48 -2.89
CA ASP A 197 5.06 -31.18 -2.68
C ASP A 197 5.46 -29.81 -3.25
N GLN A 198 4.55 -28.98 -3.73
CA GLN A 198 4.87 -27.67 -4.30
C GLN A 198 4.14 -26.53 -3.59
N MET A 199 4.65 -25.32 -3.76
CA MET A 199 4.05 -24.08 -3.27
C MET A 199 3.84 -23.10 -4.43
N VAL A 200 2.78 -22.30 -4.35
CA VAL A 200 2.54 -21.17 -5.25
C VAL A 200 3.59 -20.10 -4.99
N VAL A 201 4.26 -19.67 -6.06
CA VAL A 201 5.31 -18.65 -6.02
C VAL A 201 4.98 -17.41 -6.84
N ASP A 202 4.06 -17.51 -7.80
CA ASP A 202 3.58 -16.39 -8.63
C ASP A 202 2.24 -16.75 -9.30
N VAL A 203 1.57 -15.77 -9.89
CA VAL A 203 0.37 -16.00 -10.71
C VAL A 203 0.72 -16.54 -12.10
N GLY A 204 -0.16 -17.37 -12.66
CA GLY A 204 0.04 -17.98 -13.97
C GLY A 204 -0.25 -17.03 -15.14
N PRO A 205 0.14 -17.42 -16.37
CA PRO A 205 -0.01 -16.60 -17.57
C PRO A 205 -1.48 -16.31 -17.91
N ARG A 206 -2.42 -17.26 -17.76
CA ARG A 206 -3.84 -16.99 -18.06
C ARG A 206 -4.42 -15.99 -17.07
N THR A 207 -4.03 -16.07 -15.81
CA THR A 207 -4.40 -15.07 -14.80
C THR A 207 -3.89 -13.69 -15.19
N CYS A 208 -2.64 -13.58 -15.65
CA CYS A 208 -2.08 -12.30 -16.12
C CYS A 208 -2.87 -11.73 -17.29
N GLU A 209 -3.25 -12.56 -18.27
CA GLU A 209 -4.08 -12.13 -19.41
C GLU A 209 -5.46 -11.61 -18.98
N LEU A 210 -6.08 -12.28 -18.01
CA LEU A 210 -7.37 -11.84 -17.46
C LEU A 210 -7.25 -10.51 -16.71
N ILE A 211 -6.21 -10.34 -15.88
CA ILE A 211 -5.94 -9.07 -15.20
C ILE A 211 -5.67 -7.97 -16.24
N ALA A 212 -4.83 -8.24 -17.24
CA ALA A 212 -4.49 -7.27 -18.29
C ALA A 212 -5.72 -6.82 -19.08
N ARG A 213 -6.67 -7.73 -19.35
CA ARG A 213 -7.94 -7.40 -19.99
C ARG A 213 -8.78 -6.44 -19.15
N ASP A 214 -8.92 -6.71 -17.84
CA ASP A 214 -9.68 -5.84 -16.95
C ASP A 214 -9.01 -4.46 -16.85
N VAL A 215 -7.68 -4.43 -16.69
CA VAL A 215 -6.85 -3.22 -16.67
C VAL A 215 -7.00 -2.38 -17.95
N ALA A 216 -7.05 -3.02 -19.12
CA ALA A 216 -7.23 -2.31 -20.40
C ALA A 216 -8.62 -1.68 -20.55
N SER A 217 -9.63 -2.23 -19.86
CA SER A 217 -11.01 -1.71 -19.88
C SER A 217 -11.31 -0.71 -18.76
N ALA A 218 -10.40 -0.56 -17.79
CA ALA A 218 -10.63 0.23 -16.58
C ALA A 218 -10.57 1.74 -16.85
N GLY A 219 -11.32 2.51 -16.08
CA GLY A 219 -11.12 3.95 -15.95
C GLY A 219 -10.07 4.27 -14.89
N THR A 220 -9.98 3.46 -13.83
CA THR A 220 -9.00 3.59 -12.75
C THR A 220 -8.56 2.20 -12.27
N VAL A 221 -7.26 2.05 -12.03
CA VAL A 221 -6.64 0.84 -11.51
C VAL A 221 -5.89 1.18 -10.24
N VAL A 222 -6.15 0.44 -9.17
CA VAL A 222 -5.39 0.50 -7.91
C VAL A 222 -4.70 -0.83 -7.69
N TRP A 223 -3.38 -0.82 -7.51
CA TRP A 223 -2.63 -2.04 -7.24
C TRP A 223 -1.81 -1.92 -5.96
N ASN A 224 -2.03 -2.84 -5.02
CA ASN A 224 -1.27 -2.92 -3.77
C ASN A 224 -0.72 -4.32 -3.51
N GLY A 225 0.61 -4.44 -3.55
CA GLY A 225 1.37 -5.66 -3.25
C GLY A 225 1.61 -6.57 -4.46
N PRO A 226 2.76 -7.24 -4.53
CA PRO A 226 3.16 -8.09 -5.66
C PRO A 226 2.30 -9.36 -5.76
N LEU A 227 2.28 -9.95 -6.95
CA LEU A 227 1.50 -11.16 -7.27
C LEU A 227 2.30 -12.46 -7.08
N GLY A 228 3.62 -12.34 -6.85
CA GLY A 228 4.55 -13.42 -6.59
C GLY A 228 5.72 -12.96 -5.71
N ILE A 229 6.69 -13.86 -5.50
CA ILE A 229 7.92 -13.59 -4.75
C ILE A 229 8.89 -12.81 -5.65
N TYR A 230 8.61 -11.53 -5.85
CA TYR A 230 9.22 -10.69 -6.88
C TYR A 230 10.76 -10.54 -6.76
N GLU A 231 11.31 -10.77 -5.57
CA GLU A 231 12.75 -10.74 -5.28
C GLU A 231 13.51 -11.83 -6.05
N ILE A 232 12.81 -12.89 -6.47
CA ILE A 232 13.37 -13.97 -7.30
C ILE A 232 12.85 -13.77 -8.72
N PRO A 233 13.71 -13.47 -9.73
CA PRO A 233 13.27 -13.12 -11.08
C PRO A 233 12.35 -14.16 -11.75
N ALA A 234 12.53 -15.45 -11.44
CA ALA A 234 11.68 -16.52 -11.96
C ALA A 234 10.24 -16.52 -11.39
N PHE A 235 10.03 -15.85 -10.26
CA PHE A 235 8.75 -15.73 -9.54
C PHE A 235 8.19 -14.29 -9.59
N ALA A 236 8.77 -13.45 -10.45
CA ALA A 236 8.36 -12.07 -10.67
C ALA A 236 7.62 -11.86 -11.99
N ILE A 237 7.38 -12.94 -12.76
CA ILE A 237 6.88 -12.88 -14.13
C ILE A 237 5.46 -12.29 -14.16
N GLY A 238 4.58 -12.76 -13.27
CA GLY A 238 3.21 -12.29 -13.17
C GLY A 238 3.14 -10.84 -12.71
N THR A 239 3.92 -10.48 -11.69
CA THR A 239 4.06 -9.08 -11.23
C THR A 239 4.53 -8.17 -12.39
N ARG A 240 5.58 -8.54 -13.11
CA ARG A 240 6.08 -7.76 -14.26
C ARG A 240 5.08 -7.68 -15.42
N SER A 241 4.37 -8.77 -15.69
CA SER A 241 3.33 -8.82 -16.73
C SER A 241 2.19 -7.85 -16.44
N VAL A 242 1.70 -7.83 -15.19
CA VAL A 242 0.67 -6.89 -14.76
C VAL A 242 1.19 -5.46 -14.73
N ALA A 243 2.42 -5.22 -14.29
CA ALA A 243 3.05 -3.89 -14.37
C ALA A 243 3.12 -3.37 -15.82
N ALA A 244 3.49 -4.23 -16.78
CA ALA A 244 3.48 -3.87 -18.19
C ALA A 244 2.07 -3.55 -18.73
N ALA A 245 1.04 -4.26 -18.26
CA ALA A 245 -0.35 -3.95 -18.60
C ALA A 245 -0.80 -2.58 -18.06
N LEU A 246 -0.43 -2.24 -16.82
CA LEU A 246 -0.66 -0.90 -16.26
C LEU A 246 0.09 0.18 -17.05
N ALA A 247 1.29 -0.12 -17.54
CA ALA A 247 2.07 0.83 -18.33
C ALA A 247 1.51 1.08 -19.74
N ALA A 248 0.61 0.22 -20.21
CA ALA A 248 0.01 0.28 -21.55
C ALA A 248 -1.45 0.73 -21.54
N THR A 249 -2.08 0.88 -20.38
CA THR A 249 -3.49 1.28 -20.27
C THR A 249 -3.67 2.80 -20.36
N ALA A 250 -4.88 3.23 -20.72
CA ALA A 250 -5.31 4.63 -20.64
C ALA A 250 -6.00 4.97 -19.30
N ALA A 251 -6.19 3.95 -18.44
CA ALA A 251 -6.75 4.11 -17.10
C ALA A 251 -5.85 5.00 -16.22
N PHE A 252 -6.44 5.65 -15.21
CA PHE A 252 -5.65 6.20 -14.12
C PHE A 252 -5.01 5.07 -13.32
N THR A 253 -3.70 5.08 -13.10
CA THR A 253 -3.01 4.00 -12.40
C THR A 253 -2.41 4.48 -11.08
N VAL A 254 -2.81 3.80 -9.99
CA VAL A 254 -2.31 4.04 -8.65
C VAL A 254 -1.66 2.79 -8.11
N ILE A 255 -0.39 2.89 -7.75
CA ILE A 255 0.37 1.80 -7.14
C ILE A 255 0.70 2.15 -5.70
N GLY A 256 0.55 1.20 -4.78
CA GLY A 256 0.89 1.37 -3.37
C GLY A 256 1.67 0.19 -2.79
N GLY A 257 2.58 0.51 -1.88
CA GLY A 257 3.43 -0.46 -1.17
C GLY A 257 4.87 -0.45 -1.69
N GLY A 258 5.84 -0.40 -0.78
CA GLY A 258 7.26 -0.28 -1.12
C GLY A 258 7.78 -1.42 -2.01
N ASP A 259 7.38 -2.65 -1.71
CA ASP A 259 7.77 -3.84 -2.49
C ASP A 259 7.30 -3.75 -3.95
N LEU A 260 6.08 -3.23 -4.16
CA LEU A 260 5.53 -3.10 -5.49
C LEU A 260 6.16 -1.93 -6.26
N ALA A 261 6.50 -0.83 -5.58
CA ALA A 261 7.24 0.27 -6.18
C ALA A 261 8.61 -0.19 -6.68
N ALA A 262 9.32 -1.04 -5.93
CA ALA A 262 10.58 -1.66 -6.37
C ALA A 262 10.37 -2.57 -7.59
N ALA A 263 9.34 -3.43 -7.57
CA ALA A 263 9.04 -4.31 -8.70
C ALA A 263 8.71 -3.55 -10.00
N VAL A 264 8.07 -2.39 -9.90
CA VAL A 264 7.73 -1.51 -11.04
C VAL A 264 8.95 -0.76 -11.58
N GLN A 265 9.87 -0.35 -10.69
CA GLN A 265 11.16 0.20 -11.07
C GLN A 265 12.00 -0.83 -11.83
N ASP A 266 12.08 -2.06 -11.33
CA ASP A 266 12.78 -3.18 -11.99
C ASP A 266 12.18 -3.55 -13.34
N ALA A 267 10.89 -3.27 -13.55
CA ALA A 267 10.19 -3.49 -14.81
C ALA A 267 10.36 -2.34 -15.82
N ASP A 268 11.05 -1.25 -15.45
CA ASP A 268 11.26 -0.06 -16.28
C ASP A 268 9.94 0.56 -16.78
N VAL A 269 8.93 0.60 -15.90
CA VAL A 269 7.62 1.17 -16.22
C VAL A 269 7.15 2.26 -15.26
N ALA A 270 7.98 2.65 -14.29
CA ALA A 270 7.63 3.64 -13.28
C ALA A 270 7.13 4.97 -13.87
N ASP A 271 7.77 5.47 -14.93
CA ASP A 271 7.41 6.73 -15.60
C ASP A 271 6.05 6.68 -16.32
N ARG A 272 5.46 5.49 -16.47
CA ARG A 272 4.15 5.27 -17.10
C ARG A 272 3.03 5.04 -16.09
N ILE A 273 3.33 5.12 -14.80
CA ILE A 273 2.34 5.02 -13.73
C ILE A 273 1.97 6.42 -13.26
N ASP A 274 0.67 6.72 -13.18
CA ASP A 274 0.21 8.08 -12.85
C ASP A 274 0.51 8.49 -11.40
N HIS A 275 0.50 7.51 -10.48
CA HIS A 275 0.85 7.74 -9.08
C HIS A 275 1.45 6.49 -8.43
N ILE A 276 2.69 6.60 -7.96
CA ILE A 276 3.35 5.60 -7.12
C ILE A 276 3.38 6.16 -5.69
N SER A 277 2.53 5.61 -4.83
CA SER A 277 2.41 6.03 -3.45
C SER A 277 3.60 5.56 -2.63
N THR A 278 4.24 6.49 -1.92
CA THR A 278 5.33 6.22 -0.98
C THR A 278 4.80 5.95 0.44
N GLY A 279 3.48 5.90 0.60
CA GLY A 279 2.82 5.83 1.90
C GLY A 279 2.89 4.48 2.61
N GLY A 280 3.19 3.38 1.90
CA GLY A 280 3.25 2.04 2.48
C GLY A 280 1.99 1.69 3.28
N GLY A 281 2.15 1.53 4.60
CA GLY A 281 1.04 1.28 5.52
C GLY A 281 0.00 2.42 5.57
N ALA A 282 0.40 3.68 5.39
CA ALA A 282 -0.53 4.80 5.34
C ALA A 282 -1.49 4.70 4.14
N THR A 283 -0.98 4.28 2.98
CA THR A 283 -1.79 4.03 1.79
C THR A 283 -2.82 2.94 2.05
N ILE A 284 -2.40 1.84 2.72
CA ILE A 284 -3.28 0.72 3.10
C ILE A 284 -4.38 1.24 4.01
N GLU A 285 -4.05 1.89 5.13
CA GLU A 285 -5.03 2.41 6.09
C GLU A 285 -5.98 3.44 5.46
N PHE A 286 -5.47 4.28 4.55
CA PHE A 286 -6.31 5.21 3.79
C PHE A 286 -7.30 4.47 2.89
N LEU A 287 -6.85 3.43 2.18
CA LEU A 287 -7.70 2.57 1.36
C LEU A 287 -8.68 1.72 2.18
N GLU A 288 -8.45 1.51 3.48
CA GLU A 288 -9.46 0.97 4.41
C GLU A 288 -10.58 1.97 4.71
N GLY A 289 -10.41 3.25 4.33
CA GLY A 289 -11.31 4.34 4.68
C GLY A 289 -11.06 4.92 6.06
N ARG A 290 -9.89 4.67 6.67
CA ARG A 290 -9.53 5.25 7.97
C ARG A 290 -9.11 6.70 7.82
N THR A 291 -9.44 7.49 8.84
CA THR A 291 -8.87 8.83 9.01
C THR A 291 -7.46 8.70 9.56
N LEU A 292 -6.45 9.11 8.78
CA LEU A 292 -5.06 9.12 9.22
C LEU A 292 -4.82 10.28 10.20
N PRO A 293 -4.29 10.05 11.42
CA PRO A 293 -4.10 11.11 12.42
C PRO A 293 -3.33 12.33 11.91
N GLY A 294 -2.19 12.12 11.25
CA GLY A 294 -1.35 13.19 10.71
C GLY A 294 -2.02 13.97 9.58
N VAL A 295 -2.93 13.35 8.81
CA VAL A 295 -3.74 14.07 7.80
C VAL A 295 -4.86 14.87 8.46
N ALA A 296 -5.51 14.28 9.47
CA ALA A 296 -6.59 14.92 10.20
C ALA A 296 -6.11 16.19 10.92
N ALA A 297 -4.92 16.14 11.52
CA ALA A 297 -4.33 17.29 12.20
C ALA A 297 -4.15 18.52 11.27
N LEU A 298 -4.00 18.31 9.97
CA LEU A 298 -3.88 19.40 8.98
C LEU A 298 -5.22 19.99 8.55
N ARG A 299 -6.33 19.24 8.68
CA ARG A 299 -7.68 19.68 8.25
C ARG A 299 -8.32 20.68 9.23
N SER A 300 -7.86 20.69 10.48
CA SER A 300 -8.59 21.28 11.61
C SER A 300 -8.58 22.81 11.72
N ARG A 301 -8.00 23.56 10.77
CA ARG A 301 -7.77 25.01 10.93
C ARG A 301 -8.61 25.97 10.07
N GLU A 302 -9.45 25.48 9.16
CA GLU A 302 -10.37 26.38 8.42
C GLU A 302 -11.49 26.97 9.32
N ALA A 303 -11.80 26.33 10.46
CA ALA A 303 -12.89 26.77 11.34
C ALA A 303 -12.52 27.89 12.34
N ALA A 304 -11.25 28.28 12.48
CA ALA A 304 -10.79 29.24 13.49
C ALA A 304 -10.56 30.67 12.94
N ARG A 305 -10.96 30.94 11.69
CA ARG A 305 -10.79 32.24 11.02
C ARG A 305 -12.09 32.86 10.49
N THR A 306 -13.24 32.48 11.04
CA THR A 306 -14.53 33.17 10.86
C THR A 306 -15.02 33.69 12.19
#